data_AF-A0A9Q4Q2S1-F1
#
_entry.id   AF-A0A9Q4Q2S1-F1
#
_cell.length_a   1.000
_cell.length_b   1.000
_cell.length_c   1.000
_cell.angle_alpha   90.00
_cell.angle_beta   90.00
_cell.angle_gamma   90.00
#
_symmetry.space_group_name_H-M   'P 1'
#
loop_
_entity.id
_entity.type
_entity.pdbx_description
1 polymer ?
#
loop_
_entity_poly.entity_id
_entity_poly.type
_entity_poly.pdbx_seq_one_letter_code
_entity_poly.pdbx_strand_id
1 'polypeptide(L)'
;MTDDRTAEANGIRATYDETETERVLAFERDPGEYGAGGTAAIAQNIEGYAMLKVRPSADGDELERYYGFDMALDHAGELLGVSPHELPVPDAAEDMGM
;
A
#
# COMPACT_ATOMS: atom_id res chain seq x y z
N MET A 1 6.78 -6.33 20.65
CA MET A 1 7.56 -5.53 19.70
C MET A 1 6.76 -5.64 18.42
N THR A 2 5.85 -4.68 18.21
CA THR A 2 5.15 -4.58 16.93
C THR A 2 6.23 -4.31 15.90
N ASP A 3 6.22 -5.04 14.79
CA ASP A 3 7.18 -4.79 13.73
C ASP A 3 6.71 -3.53 13.02
N ASP A 4 7.47 -2.43 13.12
CA ASP A 4 7.09 -1.11 12.61
C ASP A 4 6.83 -1.11 11.08
N ARG A 5 7.17 -2.23 10.41
CA ARG A 5 6.97 -2.47 8.98
C ARG A 5 5.71 -3.26 8.64
N THR A 6 4.97 -3.76 9.63
CA THR A 6 3.74 -4.51 9.37
C THR A 6 2.60 -3.98 10.23
N ALA A 7 1.41 -3.94 9.65
CA ALA A 7 0.21 -3.54 10.35
C ALA A 7 -0.98 -4.38 9.85
N GLU A 8 -1.85 -4.76 10.77
CA GLU A 8 -3.03 -5.57 10.46
C GLU A 8 -4.28 -4.92 11.06
N ALA A 9 -5.28 -4.67 10.23
CA ALA A 9 -6.57 -4.12 10.64
C ALA A 9 -7.65 -4.54 9.66
N ASN A 10 -8.89 -4.73 10.14
CA ASN A 10 -10.07 -4.99 9.28
C ASN A 10 -9.93 -6.19 8.32
N GLY A 11 -9.09 -7.20 8.65
CA GLY A 11 -8.80 -8.34 7.77
C GLY A 11 -7.87 -8.00 6.59
N ILE A 12 -7.11 -6.90 6.72
CA ILE A 12 -6.11 -6.44 5.77
C ILE A 12 -4.76 -6.48 6.47
N ARG A 13 -3.78 -7.07 5.80
CA ARG A 13 -2.38 -7.07 6.21
C ARG A 13 -1.61 -6.10 5.32
N ALA A 14 -0.91 -5.17 5.93
CA ALA A 14 0.03 -4.29 5.27
C ALA A 14 1.46 -4.69 5.61
N THR A 15 2.33 -4.68 4.60
CA THR A 15 3.77 -4.94 4.73
C THR A 15 4.54 -3.86 4.00
N TYR A 16 5.47 -3.25 4.71
CA TYR A 16 6.40 -2.25 4.18
C TYR A 16 7.77 -2.88 3.95
N ASP A 17 8.25 -2.77 2.73
CA ASP A 17 9.58 -3.23 2.33
C ASP A 17 10.34 -2.10 1.65
N GLU A 18 11.62 -1.97 1.98
CA GLU A 18 12.53 -1.04 1.33
C GLU A 18 13.60 -1.82 0.57
N THR A 19 13.72 -1.52 -0.72
CA THR A 19 14.74 -2.06 -1.61
C THR A 19 15.82 -1.01 -1.85
N GLU A 20 16.82 -1.30 -2.67
CA GLU A 20 17.83 -0.31 -3.05
C GLU A 20 17.24 0.83 -3.92
N THR A 21 16.08 0.61 -4.55
CA THR A 21 15.50 1.53 -5.54
C THR A 21 14.14 2.08 -5.16
N GLU A 22 13.37 1.35 -4.37
CA GLU A 22 11.97 1.64 -4.09
C GLU A 22 11.60 1.32 -2.63
N ARG A 23 10.70 2.12 -2.08
CA ARG A 23 9.88 1.81 -0.89
C ARG A 23 8.55 1.25 -1.36
N VAL A 24 8.14 0.10 -0.85
CA VAL A 24 6.91 -0.58 -1.26
C VAL A 24 6.04 -0.84 -0.04
N LEU A 25 4.83 -0.31 -0.06
CA LEU A 25 3.77 -0.64 0.88
C LEU A 25 2.75 -1.55 0.17
N ALA A 26 2.75 -2.83 0.55
CA ALA A 26 1.86 -3.83 0.00
C ALA A 26 0.71 -4.13 0.96
N PHE A 27 -0.47 -4.32 0.40
CA PHE A 27 -1.69 -4.67 1.10
C PHE A 27 -2.22 -6.01 0.57
N GLU A 28 -2.61 -6.87 1.50
CA GLU A 28 -3.29 -8.12 1.22
C GLU A 28 -4.57 -8.18 2.06
N ARG A 29 -5.70 -8.41 1.41
CA ARG A 29 -6.99 -8.58 2.04
C ARG A 29 -7.41 -10.05 1.92
N ASP A 30 -7.67 -10.67 3.06
CA ASP A 30 -8.21 -12.02 3.08
C ASP A 30 -9.63 -12.05 2.48
N PRO A 31 -9.99 -13.11 1.73
CA PRO A 31 -11.36 -13.31 1.29
C PRO A 31 -12.27 -13.47 2.50
N GLY A 32 -13.24 -12.56 2.63
CA GLY A 32 -14.22 -12.57 3.70
C GLY A 32 -15.46 -13.38 3.35
N GLU A 33 -16.35 -13.54 4.33
CA GLU A 33 -17.63 -14.29 4.19
C GLU A 33 -18.54 -13.70 3.09
N TYR A 34 -18.38 -12.41 2.77
CA TYR A 34 -19.24 -11.68 1.81
C TYR A 34 -18.47 -10.90 0.73
N GLY A 35 -17.15 -11.09 0.61
CA GLY A 35 -16.32 -10.31 -0.31
C GLY A 35 -15.12 -11.08 -0.87
N ALA A 36 -14.66 -10.70 -2.06
CA ALA A 36 -13.44 -11.25 -2.63
C ALA A 36 -12.21 -10.70 -1.89
N GLY A 37 -11.20 -11.55 -1.72
CA GLY A 37 -9.87 -11.11 -1.30
C GLY A 37 -9.19 -10.34 -2.43
N GLY A 38 -8.10 -9.65 -2.12
CA GLY A 38 -7.40 -8.83 -3.09
C GLY A 38 -6.03 -8.38 -2.61
N THR A 39 -5.25 -7.85 -3.55
CA THR A 39 -3.95 -7.24 -3.27
C THR A 39 -3.88 -5.86 -3.92
N ALA A 40 -3.08 -4.99 -3.32
CA ALA A 40 -2.70 -3.70 -3.88
C ALA A 40 -1.33 -3.32 -3.34
N ALA A 41 -0.57 -2.50 -4.06
CA ALA A 41 0.69 -1.96 -3.55
C ALA A 41 0.91 -0.51 -3.97
N ILE A 42 1.59 0.24 -3.13
CA ILE A 42 2.05 1.60 -3.37
C ILE A 42 3.57 1.58 -3.35
N ALA A 43 4.19 1.95 -4.47
CA ALA A 43 5.64 1.98 -4.62
C ALA A 43 6.14 3.41 -4.85
N GLN A 44 7.12 3.83 -4.06
CA GLN A 44 7.81 5.11 -4.19
C GLN A 44 9.27 4.86 -4.59
N ASN A 45 9.79 5.57 -5.59
CA ASN A 45 11.23 5.52 -5.86
C ASN A 45 11.98 6.22 -4.72
N ILE A 46 13.08 5.64 -4.26
CA ILE A 46 13.99 6.26 -3.27
C ILE A 46 14.73 7.44 -3.92
N GLU A 47 15.15 7.27 -5.17
CA GLU A 47 15.85 8.29 -5.94
C GLU A 47 14.94 8.86 -7.06
N GLY A 48 15.03 10.17 -7.31
CA GLY A 48 14.33 10.85 -8.39
C GLY A 48 13.04 11.54 -7.96
N TYR A 49 12.09 11.68 -8.89
CA TYR A 49 10.77 12.27 -8.60
C TYR A 49 9.97 11.28 -7.74
N ALA A 50 9.78 11.64 -6.47
CA ALA A 50 9.17 10.81 -5.41
C ALA A 50 7.66 10.55 -5.58
N MET A 51 7.18 10.45 -6.82
CA MET A 51 5.80 10.07 -7.12
C MET A 51 5.53 8.63 -6.66
N LEU A 52 4.33 8.43 -6.16
CA LEU A 52 3.81 7.15 -5.70
C LEU A 52 3.13 6.43 -6.85
N LYS A 53 3.47 5.16 -7.05
CA LYS A 53 2.91 4.28 -8.08
C LYS A 53 1.97 3.29 -7.42
N VAL A 54 0.72 3.22 -7.86
CA VAL A 54 -0.20 2.16 -7.43
C VAL A 54 -0.08 0.97 -8.38
N ARG A 55 -0.02 -0.23 -7.82
CA ARG A 55 0.15 -1.53 -8.49
C ARG A 55 -0.91 -2.52 -7.98
N PRO A 56 -1.29 -3.55 -8.77
CA PRO A 56 -2.22 -4.59 -8.32
C PRO A 56 -1.59 -5.57 -7.31
N SER A 57 -0.26 -5.58 -7.20
CA SER A 57 0.51 -6.35 -6.22
C SER A 57 1.90 -5.73 -6.09
N ALA A 58 2.70 -6.19 -5.11
CA ALA A 58 4.04 -5.65 -4.85
C ALA A 58 4.94 -5.65 -6.11
N ASP A 59 4.91 -6.76 -6.86
CA ASP A 59 5.68 -6.96 -8.10
C ASP A 59 4.88 -6.60 -9.37
N GLY A 60 3.67 -6.06 -9.22
CA GLY A 60 2.79 -5.75 -10.33
C GLY A 60 3.26 -4.54 -11.13
N ASP A 61 2.77 -4.43 -12.37
CA ASP A 61 3.00 -3.25 -13.19
C ASP A 61 2.28 -2.02 -12.60
N GLU A 62 2.84 -0.84 -12.88
CA GLU A 62 2.24 0.44 -12.53
C GLU A 62 0.87 0.60 -13.21
N LEU A 63 -0.14 0.91 -12.42
CA LEU A 63 -1.48 1.28 -12.90
C LEU A 63 -1.60 2.80 -13.03
N GLU A 64 -1.25 3.52 -11.97
CA GLU A 64 -1.37 4.99 -11.92
C GLU A 64 -0.33 5.62 -10.98
N ARG A 65 -0.08 6.93 -11.15
CA ARG A 65 0.86 7.73 -10.36
C ARG A 65 0.19 8.89 -9.63
N TYR A 66 0.62 9.12 -8.39
CA TYR A 66 0.14 10.22 -7.55
C TYR A 66 1.28 11.00 -6.90
N TYR A 67 1.03 12.29 -6.67
CA TYR A 67 1.91 13.16 -5.88
C TYR A 67 1.64 13.07 -4.38
N GLY A 68 0.44 12.67 -3.97
CA GLY A 68 0.04 12.61 -2.56
C GLY A 68 -0.27 11.18 -2.13
N PHE A 69 0.17 10.83 -0.92
CA PHE A 69 -0.04 9.50 -0.35
C PHE A 69 -1.51 9.17 -0.11
N ASP A 70 -2.30 10.15 0.33
CA ASP A 70 -3.74 9.97 0.52
C ASP A 70 -4.46 9.56 -0.78
N MET A 71 -4.05 10.11 -1.94
CA MET A 71 -4.64 9.72 -3.23
C MET A 71 -4.20 8.32 -3.67
N ALA A 72 -2.95 7.94 -3.37
CA ALA A 72 -2.49 6.58 -3.63
C ALA A 72 -3.20 5.55 -2.75
N LEU A 73 -3.49 5.90 -1.49
CA LEU A 73 -4.27 5.07 -0.57
C LEU A 73 -5.72 4.93 -1.01
N ASP A 74 -6.33 6.00 -1.53
CA ASP A 74 -7.69 5.96 -2.09
C ASP A 74 -7.81 4.90 -3.20
N HIS A 75 -6.93 4.96 -4.20
CA HIS A 75 -6.91 3.98 -5.29
C HIS A 75 -6.54 2.57 -4.79
N ALA A 76 -5.58 2.42 -3.87
CA ALA A 76 -5.29 1.12 -3.27
C ALA A 76 -6.52 0.52 -2.56
N GLY A 77 -7.31 1.36 -1.88
CA GLY A 77 -8.58 0.98 -1.26
C GLY A 77 -9.63 0.55 -2.29
N GLU A 78 -9.74 1.27 -3.41
CA GLU A 78 -10.64 0.91 -4.52
C GLU A 78 -10.30 -0.48 -5.10
N LEU A 79 -9.02 -0.79 -5.30
CA LEU A 79 -8.58 -2.11 -5.79
C LEU A 79 -8.97 -3.24 -4.83
N LEU A 80 -8.93 -2.97 -3.53
CA LEU A 80 -9.29 -3.91 -2.48
C LEU A 80 -10.78 -3.91 -2.13
N GLY A 81 -11.57 -2.99 -2.69
CA GLY A 81 -12.98 -2.80 -2.38
C GLY A 81 -13.22 -2.44 -0.90
N VAL A 82 -12.38 -1.57 -0.33
CA VAL A 82 -12.49 -1.05 1.04
C VAL A 82 -12.32 0.46 1.07
N SER A 83 -12.65 1.10 2.18
CA SER A 83 -12.32 2.52 2.37
C SER A 83 -10.81 2.69 2.57
N PRO A 84 -10.18 3.77 2.06
CA PRO A 84 -8.78 4.08 2.37
C PRO A 84 -8.50 4.20 3.88
N HIS A 85 -9.49 4.61 4.67
CA HIS A 85 -9.38 4.69 6.13
C HIS A 85 -9.34 3.32 6.83
N GLU A 86 -9.68 2.24 6.11
CA GLU A 86 -9.59 0.88 6.63
C GLU A 86 -8.22 0.25 6.36
N LEU A 87 -7.40 0.87 5.51
CA LEU A 87 -6.05 0.40 5.19
C LEU A 87 -5.11 0.66 6.38
N PRO A 88 -4.51 -0.38 6.98
CA PRO A 88 -3.53 -0.19 8.03
C PRO A 88 -2.21 0.31 7.42
N VAL A 89 -1.75 1.48 7.83
CA VAL A 89 -0.42 1.99 7.43
C VAL A 89 0.57 1.71 8.57
N PRO A 90 1.65 0.94 8.34
CA PRO A 90 2.71 0.75 9.33
C PRO A 90 3.48 2.04 9.61
N ASP A 91 3.98 2.21 10.83
CA ASP A 91 4.76 3.38 11.27
C ASP A 91 5.94 3.69 10.32
N ALA A 92 6.60 2.66 9.78
CA ALA A 92 7.72 2.82 8.84
C ALA A 92 7.32 3.39 7.46
N ALA A 93 6.04 3.42 7.12
CA ALA A 93 5.50 3.91 5.85
C ALA A 93 4.80 5.28 5.98
N GLU A 94 4.72 5.86 7.18
CA GLU A 94 4.02 7.15 7.41
C GLU A 94 4.64 8.34 6.65
N ASP A 95 5.91 8.26 6.28
CA ASP A 95 6.64 9.31 5.56
C ASP A 95 6.54 9.19 4.02
N MET A 96 5.85 8.18 3.50
CA MET A 96 5.67 8.02 2.06
C MET A 96 4.90 9.21 1.48
N GLY A 97 5.38 9.74 0.35
CA GLY A 97 4.76 10.89 -0.34
C GLY A 97 5.04 12.28 0.27
N MET A 98 5.94 12.40 1.25
CA MET A 98 6.36 13.67 1.88
C MET A 98 7.79 14.08 1.53
#